data_AF-A0A316AYL9-F1
#
_entry.id   AF-A0A316AYL9-F1
#
_cell.length_a   1.000
_cell.length_b   1.000
_cell.length_c   1.000
_cell.angle_alpha   90.00
_cell.angle_beta   90.00
_cell.angle_gamma   90.00
#
_symmetry.space_group_name_H-M   'P 1'
#
loop_
_entity.id
_entity.type
_entity.pdbx_description
1 polymer ?
#
loop_
_entity_poly.entity_id
_entity_poly.type
_entity_poly.pdbx_seq_one_letter_code
_entity_poly.pdbx_strand_id
1 'polypeptide(L)'
;MKNQYARLAYLLLVWTVFHADLMAQGSKTIEVGGACISSVISLTESAFSPIDGKPAYEGIGTVAGLSNIDVAIYWDNGEGKWLLTFSGQPFFYYDGNTMDPPNNLLGSWVSVSDGDCSTVTPLTIGGTGTQSDPLPVRLISFKATVRGSNVILSWSTAEEWGNAGFNILRSHDLVHWSSVGYVDGKGTSSTVHSYQFVDREALPQTSYYKLEQIDIDGSRDVSRIVTVSSKVLDLLLYPNPSHDFLEIMLPEGVEWISARIVNQLGQVVQRPIVARHIPVHSLPTGSYLLTLETISGQSISKRFTKH
;
A
#
# COMPACT_ATOMS: atom_id res chain seq x y z
N MET A 1 43.25 1.09 -13.84
CA MET A 1 42.50 1.83 -12.79
C MET A 1 42.13 3.21 -13.31
N LYS A 2 41.04 3.22 -14.07
CA LYS A 2 40.23 4.34 -14.56
C LYS A 2 39.21 3.65 -15.49
N ASN A 3 37.94 4.00 -15.37
CA ASN A 3 36.92 3.78 -16.40
C ASN A 3 36.20 2.40 -16.44
N GLN A 4 35.30 2.13 -15.46
CA GLN A 4 34.21 1.14 -15.62
C GLN A 4 32.88 1.50 -14.90
N TYR A 5 32.63 2.78 -14.61
CA TYR A 5 31.32 3.23 -14.09
C TYR A 5 30.79 4.41 -14.90
N ALA A 6 30.63 4.21 -16.20
CA ALA A 6 29.78 5.02 -17.08
C ALA A 6 29.72 4.33 -18.45
N ARG A 7 28.51 4.15 -18.98
CA ARG A 7 28.09 3.37 -20.16
C ARG A 7 27.71 1.92 -19.80
N LEU A 8 26.46 1.47 -19.83
CA LEU A 8 25.16 2.00 -20.27
C LEU A 8 24.11 1.29 -19.38
N ALA A 9 23.11 1.91 -18.75
CA ALA A 9 22.11 2.84 -19.26
C ALA A 9 21.42 2.32 -20.54
N TYR A 10 20.68 1.21 -20.45
CA TYR A 10 19.32 1.04 -21.02
C TYR A 10 18.83 -0.41 -20.85
N LEU A 11 17.94 -0.58 -19.87
CA LEU A 11 16.94 -1.63 -19.63
C LEU A 11 16.39 -1.29 -18.23
N LEU A 12 15.94 -0.07 -17.94
CA LEU A 12 14.68 0.57 -18.32
C LEU A 12 13.45 -0.35 -18.22
N LEU A 13 12.53 0.13 -17.38
CA LEU A 13 11.21 -0.36 -17.00
C LEU A 13 11.17 -1.40 -15.88
N VAL A 14 10.32 -1.10 -14.90
CA VAL A 14 10.03 -1.83 -13.66
C VAL A 14 11.07 -1.58 -12.58
N TRP A 15 10.94 -0.49 -11.81
CA TRP A 15 11.07 -0.39 -10.35
C TRP A 15 10.70 1.06 -9.96
N THR A 16 9.61 1.54 -10.55
CA THR A 16 8.79 2.62 -10.00
C THR A 16 7.57 1.98 -9.34
N VAL A 17 6.98 2.73 -8.41
CA VAL A 17 5.77 2.42 -7.66
C VAL A 17 6.04 1.48 -6.48
N PHE A 18 6.21 2.06 -5.29
CA PHE A 18 5.36 1.73 -4.15
C PHE A 18 5.67 2.69 -2.98
N HIS A 19 4.60 3.26 -2.43
CA HIS A 19 4.49 4.06 -1.20
C HIS A 19 4.53 5.59 -1.36
N ALA A 20 3.41 6.15 -1.84
CA ALA A 20 2.65 7.15 -1.07
C ALA A 20 1.31 7.44 -1.78
N ASP A 21 0.36 6.51 -1.71
CA ASP A 21 -1.06 6.87 -1.76
C ASP A 21 -1.49 7.13 -0.31
N LEU A 22 -1.51 8.40 0.10
CA LEU A 22 -2.17 8.86 1.31
C LEU A 22 -2.39 10.38 1.20
N MET A 23 -3.55 10.81 1.69
CA MET A 23 -4.04 12.19 1.84
C MET A 23 -4.87 12.76 0.69
N ALA A 24 -6.07 12.22 0.53
CA ALA A 24 -7.22 13.11 0.35
C ALA A 24 -7.47 13.81 1.70
N GLN A 25 -7.43 15.15 1.75
CA GLN A 25 -8.12 15.92 2.81
C GLN A 25 -8.66 17.28 2.31
N GLY A 26 -9.91 17.24 1.86
CA GLY A 26 -11.00 18.01 2.48
C GLY A 26 -11.25 19.44 2.01
N SER A 27 -10.33 20.10 1.30
CA SER A 27 -10.66 21.38 0.66
C SER A 27 -10.13 21.41 -0.76
N LYS A 28 -11.06 21.47 -1.73
CA LYS A 28 -10.74 21.70 -3.15
C LYS A 28 -10.11 23.07 -3.38
N THR A 29 -10.18 23.96 -2.39
CA THR A 29 -9.70 25.35 -2.48
C THR A 29 -9.06 25.82 -1.19
N ILE A 30 -7.99 26.59 -1.27
CA ILE A 30 -7.40 27.32 -0.14
C ILE A 30 -7.26 28.80 -0.50
N GLU A 31 -7.15 29.67 0.49
CA GLU A 31 -6.96 31.11 0.29
C GLU A 31 -5.60 31.56 0.83
N VAL A 32 -4.84 32.23 -0.02
CA VAL A 32 -3.52 32.77 0.34
C VAL A 32 -3.57 34.29 0.25
N GLY A 33 -3.10 34.96 1.30
CA GLY A 33 -3.04 36.42 1.39
C GLY A 33 -1.90 36.90 2.29
N GLY A 34 -1.75 38.22 2.42
CA GLY A 34 -0.60 38.81 3.11
C GLY A 34 0.68 38.82 2.25
N ALA A 35 1.76 39.42 2.75
CA ALA A 35 3.09 39.46 2.12
C ALA A 35 3.14 39.60 0.57
N CYS A 36 3.17 40.83 0.05
CA CYS A 36 3.12 41.16 -1.39
C CYS A 36 1.85 40.73 -2.16
N ILE A 37 0.99 39.87 -1.61
CA ILE A 37 -0.27 39.50 -2.24
C ILE A 37 -1.27 40.65 -2.07
N SER A 38 -1.63 41.30 -3.17
CA SER A 38 -2.42 42.54 -3.15
C SER A 38 -3.91 42.30 -2.86
N SER A 39 -4.36 41.07 -3.06
CA SER A 39 -5.73 40.59 -2.79
C SER A 39 -5.68 39.10 -2.53
N VAL A 40 -6.55 38.58 -1.66
CA VAL A 40 -6.65 37.13 -1.40
C VAL A 40 -6.73 36.35 -2.72
N ILE A 41 -5.89 35.32 -2.85
CA ILE A 41 -5.80 34.44 -4.01
C ILE A 41 -6.40 33.09 -3.61
N SER A 42 -7.41 32.64 -4.36
CA SER A 42 -7.93 31.28 -4.21
C SER A 42 -7.09 30.31 -5.05
N LEU A 43 -6.49 29.33 -4.39
CA LEU A 43 -5.78 28.23 -5.05
C LEU A 43 -6.68 27.00 -5.03
N THR A 44 -6.79 26.32 -6.15
CA THR A 44 -7.51 25.04 -6.26
C THR A 44 -6.55 23.88 -6.11
N GLU A 45 -7.04 22.76 -5.59
CA GLU A 45 -6.31 21.49 -5.61
C GLU A 45 -5.86 21.20 -7.05
N SER A 46 -4.55 20.97 -7.22
CA SER A 46 -4.04 20.64 -8.55
C SER A 46 -4.54 19.25 -8.93
N ALA A 47 -4.88 19.07 -10.20
CA ALA A 47 -5.24 17.75 -10.74
C ALA A 47 -4.09 16.73 -10.67
N PHE A 48 -2.89 17.17 -10.26
CA PHE A 48 -1.69 16.36 -10.12
C PHE A 48 -1.26 16.29 -8.64
N SER A 49 -1.73 15.26 -7.93
CA SER A 49 -1.40 14.96 -6.52
C SER A 49 0.09 14.52 -6.33
N PRO A 50 0.70 14.65 -5.13
CA PRO A 50 2.08 15.11 -4.94
C PRO A 50 3.11 13.99 -5.03
N ILE A 51 3.46 13.63 -6.26
CA ILE A 51 4.69 12.89 -6.54
C ILE A 51 5.42 13.69 -7.63
N ASP A 52 6.66 14.06 -7.37
CA ASP A 52 7.62 14.71 -8.28
C ASP A 52 7.48 16.22 -8.56
N GLY A 53 7.59 17.08 -7.54
CA GLY A 53 7.83 18.52 -7.74
C GLY A 53 6.68 19.28 -8.41
N LYS A 54 5.45 18.78 -8.22
CA LYS A 54 4.22 19.37 -8.74
C LYS A 54 3.43 20.10 -7.64
N PRO A 55 2.69 21.17 -7.98
CA PRO A 55 1.81 21.85 -7.05
C PRO A 55 0.76 20.91 -6.43
N ALA A 56 0.55 21.00 -5.11
CA ALA A 56 -0.61 20.44 -4.44
C ALA A 56 -1.83 21.37 -4.59
N TYR A 57 -1.58 22.69 -4.54
CA TYR A 57 -2.55 23.72 -4.83
C TYR A 57 -1.96 24.73 -5.80
N GLU A 58 -2.75 25.16 -6.77
CA GLU A 58 -2.34 26.13 -7.79
C GLU A 58 -3.46 27.12 -8.11
N GLY A 59 -3.06 28.31 -8.53
CA GLY A 59 -3.96 29.37 -8.93
C GLY A 59 -3.19 30.55 -9.49
N ILE A 60 -3.91 31.60 -9.87
CA ILE A 60 -3.34 32.80 -10.45
C ILE A 60 -3.80 34.00 -9.64
N GLY A 61 -2.90 34.95 -9.38
CA GLY A 61 -3.27 36.18 -8.67
C GLY A 61 -2.33 37.34 -8.90
N THR A 62 -2.46 38.34 -8.02
CA THR A 62 -1.67 39.57 -8.07
C THR A 62 -0.65 39.59 -6.94
N VAL A 63 0.63 39.50 -7.30
CA VAL A 63 1.77 39.48 -6.36
C VAL A 63 2.69 40.66 -6.67
N ALA A 64 3.03 41.43 -5.64
CA ALA A 64 3.85 42.64 -5.73
C ALA A 64 3.35 43.64 -6.80
N GLY A 65 2.03 43.76 -6.97
CA GLY A 65 1.40 44.64 -7.96
C GLY A 65 1.40 44.11 -9.40
N LEU A 66 1.96 42.92 -9.65
CA LEU A 66 1.93 42.23 -10.94
C LEU A 66 0.76 41.26 -10.99
N SER A 67 -0.12 41.40 -11.97
CA SER A 67 -1.23 40.48 -12.22
C SER A 67 -0.78 39.24 -13.00
N ASN A 68 -1.58 38.18 -12.96
CA ASN A 68 -1.36 36.93 -13.70
C ASN A 68 -0.10 36.18 -13.26
N ILE A 69 0.22 36.25 -11.97
CA ILE A 69 1.33 35.48 -11.39
C ILE A 69 0.79 34.11 -10.98
N ASP A 70 1.47 33.06 -11.44
CA ASP A 70 1.23 31.70 -11.00
C ASP A 70 1.62 31.57 -9.53
N VAL A 71 0.69 31.10 -8.70
CA VAL A 71 0.91 30.87 -7.28
C VAL A 71 0.67 29.40 -7.00
N ALA A 72 1.65 28.75 -6.39
CA ALA A 72 1.59 27.32 -6.13
C ALA A 72 2.17 26.95 -4.76
N ILE A 73 1.52 26.01 -4.08
CA ILE A 73 2.04 25.32 -2.90
C ILE A 73 2.49 23.94 -3.32
N TYR A 74 3.76 23.58 -3.10
CA TYR A 74 4.27 22.23 -3.36
C TYR A 74 5.21 21.75 -2.25
N TRP A 75 5.43 20.44 -2.18
CA TRP A 75 6.33 19.81 -1.23
C TRP A 75 7.74 19.66 -1.81
N ASP A 76 8.74 20.20 -1.12
CA ASP A 76 10.14 20.02 -1.45
C ASP A 76 10.72 18.82 -0.68
N ASN A 77 11.03 17.74 -1.40
CA ASN A 77 11.63 16.53 -0.83
C ASN A 77 13.09 16.69 -0.41
N GLY A 78 13.82 17.64 -0.99
CA GLY A 78 15.20 17.94 -0.63
C GLY A 78 15.30 18.64 0.72
N GLU A 79 14.34 19.53 1.00
CA GLU A 79 14.29 20.29 2.25
C GLU A 79 13.35 19.70 3.31
N GLY A 80 12.41 18.84 2.91
CA GLY A 80 11.38 18.27 3.79
C GLY A 80 10.37 19.32 4.26
N LYS A 81 9.98 20.23 3.36
CA LYS A 81 9.15 21.41 3.67
C LYS A 81 8.16 21.73 2.57
N TRP A 82 7.05 22.37 2.95
CA TRP A 82 6.13 23.00 2.00
C TRP A 82 6.67 24.34 1.57
N LEU A 83 6.66 24.59 0.26
CA LEU A 83 7.05 25.86 -0.36
C LEU A 83 5.83 26.53 -0.99
N LEU A 84 5.69 27.83 -0.73
CA LEU A 84 4.84 28.72 -1.52
C LEU A 84 5.72 29.40 -2.56
N THR A 85 5.30 29.29 -3.82
CA THR A 85 6.05 29.78 -4.97
C THR A 85 5.26 30.76 -5.80
N PHE A 86 5.98 31.72 -6.38
CA PHE A 86 5.46 32.65 -7.36
C PHE A 86 6.20 32.40 -8.67
N SER A 87 5.47 32.05 -9.73
CA SER A 87 6.03 31.65 -11.03
C SER A 87 7.14 30.60 -10.91
N GLY A 88 6.95 29.63 -10.02
CA GLY A 88 7.87 28.51 -9.79
C GLY A 88 9.14 28.85 -9.00
N GLN A 89 9.28 30.08 -8.51
CA GLN A 89 10.38 30.45 -7.59
C GLN A 89 9.89 30.41 -6.14
N PRO A 90 10.63 29.80 -5.20
CA PRO A 90 10.21 29.73 -3.80
C PRO A 90 10.40 31.05 -3.06
N PHE A 91 9.37 31.46 -2.33
CA PHE A 91 9.37 32.71 -1.54
C PHE A 91 9.13 32.48 -0.06
N PHE A 92 8.31 31.49 0.30
CA PHE A 92 8.06 31.13 1.69
C PHE A 92 8.13 29.63 1.88
N TYR A 93 8.58 29.20 3.06
CA TYR A 93 8.52 27.81 3.50
C TYR A 93 7.72 27.69 4.80
N TYR A 94 7.06 26.56 4.97
CA TYR A 94 6.38 26.20 6.21
C TYR A 94 7.38 25.63 7.21
N ASP A 95 7.47 26.21 8.40
CA ASP A 95 8.44 25.81 9.43
C ASP A 95 8.05 24.54 10.22
N GLY A 96 6.80 24.09 10.07
CA GLY A 96 6.32 22.84 10.65
C GLY A 96 6.74 21.62 9.82
N ASN A 97 7.01 20.51 10.52
CA ASN A 97 7.39 19.25 9.89
C ASN A 97 6.16 18.35 9.75
N THR A 98 5.45 18.50 8.63
CA THR A 98 4.27 17.69 8.26
C THR A 98 4.41 17.22 6.82
N MET A 99 4.00 15.98 6.55
CA MET A 99 3.94 15.45 5.17
C MET A 99 2.70 15.96 4.42
N ASP A 100 1.80 16.66 5.11
CA ASP A 100 0.51 17.11 4.58
C ASP A 100 0.56 18.60 4.26
N PRO A 101 -0.05 19.07 3.14
CA PRO A 101 -0.10 20.49 2.85
C PRO A 101 -0.78 21.20 4.00
N PRO A 102 -0.30 22.38 4.42
CA PRO A 102 -0.92 23.13 5.49
C PRO A 102 -2.29 23.65 5.03
N ASN A 103 -3.30 22.80 5.17
CA ASN A 103 -4.70 23.15 5.01
C ASN A 103 -5.20 23.65 6.37
N ASN A 104 -5.49 24.95 6.48
CA ASN A 104 -6.07 25.51 7.70
C ASN A 104 -5.19 25.39 8.98
N LEU A 105 -3.89 25.13 8.84
CA LEU A 105 -2.96 25.05 9.97
C LEU A 105 -2.40 26.43 10.30
N LEU A 106 -2.68 26.89 11.52
CA LEU A 106 -2.02 28.02 12.17
C LEU A 106 -0.56 27.65 12.49
N GLY A 107 0.31 27.65 11.49
CA GLY A 107 1.77 27.57 11.66
C GLY A 107 2.48 28.73 10.98
N SER A 108 3.79 28.89 11.24
CA SER A 108 4.52 30.09 10.84
C SER A 108 5.22 29.89 9.49
N TRP A 109 4.81 30.68 8.50
CA TRP A 109 5.50 30.74 7.22
C TRP A 109 6.70 31.67 7.30
N VAL A 110 7.85 31.19 6.83
CA VAL A 110 9.13 31.90 6.91
C VAL A 110 9.61 32.22 5.50
N SER A 111 10.12 33.43 5.29
CA SER A 111 10.66 33.85 3.99
C SER A 111 11.93 33.06 3.63
N VAL A 112 12.00 32.59 2.38
CA VAL A 112 13.15 31.86 1.81
C VAL A 112 14.18 32.81 1.22
N SER A 113 13.77 33.99 0.76
CA SER A 113 14.63 34.98 0.10
C SER A 113 14.46 36.38 0.72
N ASP A 114 15.55 37.15 0.76
CA ASP A 114 15.59 38.55 1.22
C ASP A 114 14.98 39.53 0.18
N GLY A 115 13.96 39.09 -0.56
CA GLY A 115 13.28 39.90 -1.57
C GLY A 115 12.35 40.96 -0.96
N ASP A 116 11.79 41.82 -1.84
CA ASP A 116 10.86 42.91 -1.48
C ASP A 116 9.65 42.46 -0.64
N CYS A 117 9.35 41.16 -0.64
CA CYS A 117 8.23 40.53 0.08
C CYS A 117 8.54 40.09 1.51
N SER A 118 9.77 40.29 2.01
CA SER A 118 10.21 39.90 3.36
C SER A 118 9.90 40.92 4.46
N THR A 119 9.52 42.15 4.11
CA THR A 119 9.47 43.30 5.05
C THR A 119 8.06 43.78 5.42
N VAL A 120 7.01 43.23 4.82
CA VAL A 120 5.64 43.76 4.94
C VAL A 120 4.63 42.63 5.12
N THR A 121 4.19 42.44 6.36
CA THR A 121 3.13 41.53 6.84
C THR A 121 3.45 40.03 6.77
N PRO A 122 3.13 39.24 7.82
CA PRO A 122 3.20 37.78 7.75
C PRO A 122 2.29 37.27 6.63
N LEU A 123 2.75 36.25 5.90
CA LEU A 123 1.89 35.48 5.01
C LEU A 123 0.77 34.85 5.84
N THR A 124 -0.47 35.00 5.39
CA THR A 124 -1.63 34.35 5.99
C THR A 124 -2.17 33.31 5.02
N ILE A 125 -2.25 32.07 5.45
CA ILE A 125 -3.04 31.05 4.76
C ILE A 125 -4.34 30.90 5.54
N GLY A 126 -5.44 31.20 4.87
CA GLY A 126 -6.79 31.04 5.37
C GLY A 126 -7.61 30.18 4.42
N GLY A 127 -8.83 29.88 4.81
CA GLY A 127 -9.77 29.21 3.93
C GLY A 127 -11.03 28.92 4.70
N THR A 128 -12.15 29.43 4.21
CA THR A 128 -13.46 28.99 4.69
C THR A 128 -13.82 27.66 4.01
N GLY A 129 -13.05 26.61 4.34
CA GLY A 129 -13.60 25.27 4.26
C GLY A 129 -14.64 25.18 5.36
N THR A 130 -15.93 25.21 5.03
CA THR A 130 -16.90 24.68 5.99
C THR A 130 -16.47 23.26 6.26
N GLN A 131 -16.13 22.97 7.51
CA GLN A 131 -15.98 21.60 8.02
C GLN A 131 -17.36 20.92 7.94
N SER A 132 -17.77 20.62 6.71
CA SER A 132 -19.00 19.92 6.37
C SER A 132 -18.71 18.74 5.44
N ASP A 133 -17.47 18.60 4.97
CA ASP A 133 -17.00 17.35 4.39
C ASP A 133 -16.45 16.50 5.54
N PRO A 134 -17.03 15.32 5.79
CA PRO A 134 -16.56 14.47 6.85
C PRO A 134 -15.13 14.03 6.57
N LEU A 135 -14.29 14.18 7.58
CA LEU A 135 -12.93 13.66 7.53
C LEU A 135 -13.01 12.15 7.30
N PRO A 136 -12.30 11.62 6.28
CA PRO A 136 -12.23 10.18 6.04
C PRO A 136 -11.77 9.43 7.29
N VAL A 137 -12.18 8.17 7.44
CA VAL A 137 -11.66 7.29 8.50
C VAL A 137 -10.14 7.35 8.49
N ARG A 138 -9.56 7.67 9.64
CA ARG A 138 -8.12 7.75 9.77
C ARG A 138 -7.54 6.36 10.00
N LEU A 139 -7.15 5.69 8.92
CA LEU A 139 -6.52 4.38 8.97
C LEU A 139 -5.15 4.46 9.66
N ILE A 140 -4.97 3.78 10.80
CA ILE A 140 -3.69 3.69 11.52
C ILE A 140 -2.77 2.69 10.83
N SER A 141 -3.33 1.53 10.44
CA SER A 141 -2.54 0.43 9.90
C SER A 141 -3.37 -0.43 8.97
N PHE A 142 -2.71 -1.03 7.98
CA PHE A 142 -3.28 -2.08 7.15
C PHE A 142 -2.18 -3.05 6.75
N LYS A 143 -2.34 -4.32 7.06
CA LYS A 143 -1.34 -5.36 6.84
C LYS A 143 -2.02 -6.60 6.29
N ALA A 144 -1.30 -7.31 5.43
CA ALA A 144 -1.68 -8.64 4.97
C ALA A 144 -0.56 -9.62 5.34
N THR A 145 -0.92 -10.83 5.77
CA THR A 145 0.03 -11.85 6.20
C THR A 145 -0.44 -13.21 5.73
N VAL A 146 0.46 -13.97 5.11
CA VAL A 146 0.16 -15.34 4.67
C VAL A 146 0.18 -16.28 5.88
N ARG A 147 -0.86 -17.10 6.03
CA ARG A 147 -0.96 -18.19 7.02
C ARG A 147 -1.48 -19.45 6.33
N GLY A 148 -0.57 -20.38 6.07
CA GLY A 148 -0.88 -21.57 5.28
C GLY A 148 -1.28 -21.21 3.85
N SER A 149 -2.48 -21.60 3.43
CA SER A 149 -3.08 -21.22 2.13
C SER A 149 -3.90 -19.93 2.18
N ASN A 150 -4.05 -19.32 3.35
CA ASN A 150 -4.92 -18.15 3.54
C ASN A 150 -4.10 -16.87 3.66
N VAL A 151 -4.72 -15.74 3.33
CA VAL A 151 -4.19 -14.41 3.62
C VAL A 151 -5.04 -13.76 4.70
N ILE A 152 -4.40 -13.39 5.80
CA ILE A 152 -5.04 -12.66 6.89
C ILE A 152 -4.75 -11.18 6.68
N LEU A 153 -5.82 -10.40 6.53
CA LEU A 153 -5.80 -8.96 6.47
C LEU A 153 -6.16 -8.41 7.84
N SER A 154 -5.42 -7.41 8.31
CA SER A 154 -5.67 -6.78 9.59
C SER A 154 -5.40 -5.29 9.50
N TRP A 155 -6.34 -4.50 9.99
CA TRP A 155 -6.24 -3.04 9.98
C TRP A 155 -6.80 -2.45 11.26
N SER A 156 -6.47 -1.19 11.49
CA SER A 156 -7.00 -0.42 12.58
C SER A 156 -7.28 1.02 12.16
N THR A 157 -8.29 1.61 12.77
CA THR A 157 -8.76 2.98 12.55
C THR A 157 -8.53 3.77 13.83
N ALA A 158 -8.13 5.05 13.74
CA ALA A 158 -8.01 5.92 14.91
C ALA A 158 -9.36 6.52 15.30
N GLU A 159 -10.09 6.93 14.27
CA GLU A 159 -11.42 7.50 14.34
C GLU A 159 -12.17 7.12 13.06
N GLU A 160 -13.49 7.05 13.18
CA GLU A 160 -14.43 6.77 12.11
C GLU A 160 -15.54 7.81 12.17
N TRP A 161 -15.99 8.27 11.01
CA TRP A 161 -17.11 9.20 10.93
C TRP A 161 -18.06 8.72 9.85
N GLY A 162 -19.27 8.35 10.24
CA GLY A 162 -20.25 7.85 9.28
C GLY A 162 -19.81 6.61 8.51
N ASN A 163 -18.86 5.82 9.01
CA ASN A 163 -18.31 4.67 8.30
C ASN A 163 -19.30 3.49 8.28
N ALA A 164 -19.82 3.15 7.10
CA ALA A 164 -20.66 1.97 6.93
C ALA A 164 -19.82 0.68 6.97
N GLY A 165 -18.58 0.73 6.49
CA GLY A 165 -17.64 -0.38 6.58
C GLY A 165 -16.61 -0.43 5.46
N PHE A 166 -15.98 -1.59 5.33
CA PHE A 166 -14.82 -1.80 4.46
C PHE A 166 -15.10 -2.93 3.48
N ASN A 167 -15.10 -2.60 2.19
CA ASN A 167 -15.03 -3.56 1.11
C ASN A 167 -13.57 -3.95 0.87
N ILE A 168 -13.27 -5.24 0.98
CA ILE A 168 -11.92 -5.77 0.79
C ILE A 168 -11.77 -6.14 -0.68
N LEU A 169 -10.82 -5.49 -1.34
CA LEU A 169 -10.53 -5.69 -2.75
C LEU A 169 -9.22 -6.43 -2.92
N ARG A 170 -9.21 -7.43 -3.80
CA ARG A 170 -8.02 -8.20 -4.20
C ARG A 170 -7.73 -7.99 -5.68
N SER A 171 -6.46 -7.91 -6.03
CA SER A 171 -5.96 -7.92 -7.40
C SER A 171 -4.76 -8.86 -7.55
N HIS A 172 -4.56 -9.35 -8.76
CA HIS A 172 -3.39 -10.14 -9.17
C HIS A 172 -2.42 -9.34 -10.07
N ASP A 173 -2.87 -8.21 -10.61
CA ASP A 173 -2.18 -7.43 -11.63
C ASP A 173 -2.14 -5.91 -11.34
N LEU A 174 -2.66 -5.49 -10.19
CA LEU A 174 -2.86 -4.09 -9.75
C LEU A 174 -3.86 -3.28 -10.60
N VAL A 175 -4.42 -3.87 -11.65
CA VAL A 175 -5.34 -3.20 -12.59
C VAL A 175 -6.77 -3.65 -12.33
N HIS A 176 -7.00 -4.97 -12.32
CA HIS A 176 -8.31 -5.55 -12.10
C HIS A 176 -8.48 -5.92 -10.63
N TRP A 177 -9.52 -5.36 -10.01
CA TRP A 177 -9.84 -5.55 -8.59
C TRP A 177 -11.16 -6.30 -8.45
N SER A 178 -11.20 -7.29 -7.56
CA SER A 178 -12.40 -8.05 -7.21
C SER A 178 -12.69 -7.89 -5.72
N SER A 179 -13.96 -7.70 -5.36
CA SER A 179 -14.37 -7.78 -3.96
C SER A 179 -14.26 -9.22 -3.48
N VAL A 180 -13.57 -9.41 -2.35
CA VAL A 180 -13.41 -10.71 -1.70
C VAL A 180 -14.13 -10.78 -0.36
N GLY A 181 -14.65 -9.66 0.14
CA GLY A 181 -15.42 -9.62 1.37
C GLY A 181 -15.77 -8.19 1.80
N TYR A 182 -16.61 -8.10 2.81
CA TYR A 182 -17.02 -6.85 3.44
C TYR A 182 -16.98 -7.00 4.96
N VAL A 183 -16.56 -5.96 5.66
CA VAL A 183 -16.55 -5.90 7.13
C VAL A 183 -17.23 -4.62 7.58
N ASP A 184 -18.28 -4.75 8.39
CA ASP A 184 -19.03 -3.61 8.92
C ASP A 184 -18.13 -2.68 9.75
N GLY A 185 -18.30 -1.38 9.54
CA GLY A 185 -17.65 -0.33 10.32
C GLY A 185 -18.34 -0.12 11.67
N LYS A 186 -17.93 0.94 12.38
CA LYS A 186 -18.57 1.38 13.63
C LYS A 186 -19.38 2.66 13.48
N GLY A 187 -19.65 3.11 12.26
CA GLY A 187 -20.34 4.38 12.02
C GLY A 187 -19.46 5.54 12.44
N THR A 188 -19.87 6.26 13.49
CA THR A 188 -19.09 7.36 14.06
C THR A 188 -18.48 6.94 15.39
N SER A 189 -17.15 7.00 15.46
CA SER A 189 -16.36 6.60 16.63
C SER A 189 -15.08 7.44 16.71
N SER A 190 -14.77 7.97 17.88
CA SER A 190 -13.49 8.64 18.17
C SER A 190 -12.47 7.73 18.88
N THR A 191 -12.74 6.43 18.96
CA THR A 191 -11.86 5.43 19.58
C THR A 191 -11.26 4.49 18.56
N VAL A 192 -10.08 3.96 18.87
CA VAL A 192 -9.39 2.99 18.01
C VAL A 192 -10.21 1.71 17.86
N HIS A 193 -10.45 1.31 16.61
CA HIS A 193 -11.02 -0.01 16.30
C HIS A 193 -10.02 -0.86 15.54
N SER A 194 -10.10 -2.17 15.75
CA SER A 194 -9.26 -3.16 15.08
C SER A 194 -10.12 -4.18 14.38
N TYR A 195 -9.71 -4.52 13.17
CA TYR A 195 -10.47 -5.36 12.26
C TYR A 195 -9.58 -6.45 11.67
N GLN A 196 -10.23 -7.54 11.26
CA GLN A 196 -9.57 -8.65 10.61
C GLN A 196 -10.49 -9.27 9.56
N PHE A 197 -9.89 -9.68 8.46
CA PHE A 197 -10.53 -10.46 7.41
C PHE A 197 -9.61 -11.60 6.97
N VAL A 198 -10.18 -12.76 6.63
CA VAL A 198 -9.43 -13.93 6.16
C VAL A 198 -9.85 -14.28 4.75
N ASP A 199 -8.95 -14.04 3.79
CA ASP A 199 -9.11 -14.53 2.44
C ASP A 199 -8.65 -15.99 2.35
N ARG A 200 -9.63 -16.89 2.18
CA ARG A 200 -9.41 -18.34 2.06
C ARG A 200 -9.19 -18.81 0.62
N GLU A 201 -9.45 -17.94 -0.34
CA GLU A 201 -9.32 -18.23 -1.77
C GLU A 201 -8.13 -17.46 -2.36
N ALA A 202 -7.17 -17.07 -1.52
CA ALA A 202 -6.01 -16.30 -1.92
C ALA A 202 -5.28 -17.02 -3.07
N LEU A 203 -4.92 -16.25 -4.10
CA LEU A 203 -4.32 -16.81 -5.30
C LEU A 203 -2.93 -17.36 -4.98
N PRO A 204 -2.55 -18.53 -5.53
CA PRO A 204 -1.16 -18.98 -5.49
C PRO A 204 -0.32 -17.94 -6.24
N GLN A 205 0.77 -17.47 -5.63
CA GLN A 205 1.66 -16.36 -6.06
C GLN A 205 1.38 -15.02 -5.35
N THR A 206 1.74 -13.90 -5.99
CA THR A 206 1.61 -12.56 -5.44
C THR A 206 0.16 -12.09 -5.58
N SER A 207 -0.41 -11.64 -4.46
CA SER A 207 -1.72 -11.00 -4.39
C SER A 207 -1.59 -9.63 -3.77
N TYR A 208 -2.39 -8.69 -4.28
CA TYR A 208 -2.46 -7.31 -3.82
C TYR A 208 -3.83 -7.08 -3.19
N TYR A 209 -3.87 -6.31 -2.09
CA TYR A 209 -5.10 -5.99 -1.40
C TYR A 209 -5.18 -4.50 -1.10
N LYS A 210 -6.39 -3.96 -1.16
CA LYS A 210 -6.74 -2.63 -0.67
C LYS A 210 -8.09 -2.69 0.03
N LEU A 211 -8.32 -1.74 0.92
CA LEU A 211 -9.62 -1.48 1.49
C LEU A 211 -10.28 -0.37 0.69
N GLU A 212 -11.54 -0.56 0.32
CA GLU A 212 -12.45 0.51 -0.09
C GLU A 212 -13.37 0.75 1.12
N GLN A 213 -13.14 1.83 1.83
CA GLN A 213 -14.04 2.31 2.87
C GLN A 213 -15.31 2.85 2.19
N ILE A 214 -16.45 2.59 2.80
CA ILE A 214 -17.75 3.05 2.35
C ILE A 214 -18.41 3.75 3.53
N ASP A 215 -18.82 4.99 3.32
CA ASP A 215 -19.56 5.77 4.31
C ASP A 215 -21.08 5.58 4.14
N ILE A 216 -21.85 5.94 5.17
CA ILE A 216 -23.32 5.79 5.23
C ILE A 216 -24.01 6.61 4.13
N ASP A 217 -23.39 7.71 3.69
CA ASP A 217 -23.85 8.54 2.59
C ASP A 217 -23.51 7.96 1.20
N GLY A 218 -22.75 6.86 1.15
CA GLY A 218 -22.31 6.18 -0.05
C GLY A 218 -20.97 6.66 -0.61
N SER A 219 -20.31 7.63 0.04
CA SER A 219 -18.96 8.09 -0.27
C SER A 219 -17.96 6.95 -0.11
N ARG A 220 -16.87 6.98 -0.88
CA ARG A 220 -15.88 5.91 -0.89
C ARG A 220 -14.46 6.43 -0.95
N ASP A 221 -13.61 5.84 -0.13
CA ASP A 221 -12.18 6.10 -0.08
C ASP A 221 -11.38 4.80 -0.12
N VAL A 222 -10.18 4.86 -0.69
CA VAL A 222 -9.31 3.68 -0.83
C VAL A 222 -8.06 3.79 0.03
N SER A 223 -7.70 2.69 0.68
CA SER A 223 -6.44 2.61 1.41
C SER A 223 -5.25 2.45 0.47
N ARG A 224 -4.04 2.62 1.02
CA ARG A 224 -2.83 2.07 0.41
C ARG A 224 -2.97 0.57 0.12
N ILE A 225 -2.24 0.11 -0.89
CA ILE A 225 -2.19 -1.30 -1.26
C ILE A 225 -1.20 -2.04 -0.36
N VAL A 226 -1.54 -3.26 0.02
CA VAL A 226 -0.63 -4.23 0.67
C VAL A 226 -0.40 -5.42 -0.24
N THR A 227 0.84 -5.88 -0.29
CA THR A 227 1.25 -6.98 -1.14
C THR A 227 1.61 -8.19 -0.28
N VAL A 228 1.16 -9.36 -0.69
CA VAL A 228 1.62 -10.63 -0.14
C VAL A 228 2.07 -11.53 -1.28
N SER A 229 3.23 -12.13 -1.12
CA SER A 229 3.69 -13.18 -2.03
C SER A 229 3.55 -14.52 -1.32
N SER A 230 2.57 -15.31 -1.75
CA SER A 230 2.54 -16.74 -1.46
C SER A 230 3.56 -17.38 -2.40
N LYS A 231 4.79 -17.64 -1.91
CA LYS A 231 5.70 -18.53 -2.65
C LYS A 231 4.98 -19.86 -2.85
N VAL A 232 4.68 -20.19 -4.10
CA VAL A 232 4.27 -21.54 -4.45
C VAL A 232 5.48 -22.42 -4.18
N LEU A 233 5.43 -23.18 -3.09
CA LEU A 233 6.45 -24.15 -2.78
C LEU A 233 6.30 -25.31 -3.77
N ASP A 234 7.23 -25.39 -4.73
CA ASP A 234 7.26 -26.52 -5.65
C ASP A 234 7.87 -27.72 -4.94
N LEU A 235 7.01 -28.63 -4.49
CA LEU A 235 7.40 -29.94 -4.01
C LEU A 235 7.74 -30.81 -5.23
N LEU A 236 8.99 -31.26 -5.29
CA LEU A 236 9.46 -32.25 -6.26
C LEU A 236 9.66 -33.60 -5.56
N LEU A 237 9.21 -34.67 -6.22
CA LEU A 237 9.36 -36.04 -5.77
C LEU A 237 10.18 -36.81 -6.80
N TYR A 238 11.24 -37.48 -6.34
CA TYR A 238 12.12 -38.25 -7.21
C TYR A 238 12.56 -39.58 -6.56
N PRO A 239 12.66 -40.69 -7.29
CA PRO A 239 12.20 -40.85 -8.66
C PRO A 239 10.67 -40.88 -8.72
N ASN A 240 10.08 -40.32 -9.78
CA ASN A 240 8.65 -40.46 -10.07
C ASN A 240 8.49 -40.77 -11.57
N PRO A 241 8.10 -41.99 -11.95
CA PRO A 241 7.63 -43.07 -11.07
C PRO A 241 8.69 -43.66 -10.11
N SER A 242 8.25 -44.15 -8.96
CA SER A 242 9.11 -44.74 -7.90
C SER A 242 8.97 -46.25 -7.81
N HIS A 243 10.05 -46.95 -7.46
CA HIS A 243 10.03 -48.38 -7.10
C HIS A 243 10.19 -48.60 -5.60
N ASP A 244 11.33 -48.23 -5.02
CA ASP A 244 11.64 -48.57 -3.62
C ASP A 244 11.49 -47.39 -2.65
N PHE A 245 11.82 -46.19 -3.13
CA PHE A 245 11.84 -44.97 -2.32
C PHE A 245 11.43 -43.73 -3.12
N LEU A 246 11.14 -42.65 -2.40
CA LEU A 246 10.99 -41.29 -2.87
C LEU A 246 11.92 -40.36 -2.08
N GLU A 247 12.42 -39.34 -2.74
CA GLU A 247 13.13 -38.21 -2.16
C GLU A 247 12.26 -36.96 -2.27
N ILE A 248 12.12 -36.24 -1.15
CA ILE A 248 11.51 -34.92 -1.09
C ILE A 248 12.56 -33.85 -1.43
N MET A 249 12.35 -33.19 -2.56
CA MET A 249 13.08 -31.99 -2.97
C MET A 249 12.21 -30.75 -2.75
N LEU A 250 12.73 -29.82 -1.95
CA LEU A 250 12.09 -28.54 -1.61
C LEU A 250 13.13 -27.42 -1.78
N PRO A 251 12.68 -26.18 -2.04
CA PRO A 251 13.57 -25.02 -2.05
C PRO A 251 14.38 -24.87 -0.75
N GLU A 252 15.55 -24.25 -0.85
CA GLU A 252 16.42 -24.00 0.31
C GLU A 252 15.71 -23.15 1.37
N GLY A 253 15.90 -23.52 2.65
CA GLY A 253 15.26 -22.87 3.80
C GLY A 253 13.82 -23.29 4.09
N VAL A 254 13.27 -24.26 3.35
CA VAL A 254 11.91 -24.78 3.58
C VAL A 254 11.98 -26.03 4.46
N GLU A 255 11.40 -25.90 5.66
CA GLU A 255 11.28 -27.00 6.62
C GLU A 255 9.82 -27.47 6.75
N TRP A 256 9.64 -28.72 7.17
CA TRP A 256 8.32 -29.32 7.38
C TRP A 256 8.23 -30.12 8.67
N ILE A 257 6.99 -30.21 9.19
CA ILE A 257 6.69 -30.88 10.45
C ILE A 257 6.13 -32.28 10.23
N SER A 258 5.46 -32.53 9.11
CA SER A 258 4.93 -33.85 8.80
C SER A 258 4.70 -34.05 7.30
N ALA A 259 4.83 -35.31 6.86
CA ALA A 259 4.36 -35.75 5.55
C ALA A 259 3.53 -37.03 5.70
N ARG A 260 2.52 -37.20 4.83
CA ARG A 260 1.68 -38.40 4.75
C ARG A 260 1.47 -38.81 3.30
N ILE A 261 1.26 -40.10 3.08
CA ILE A 261 0.89 -40.64 1.77
C ILE A 261 -0.57 -41.10 1.82
N VAL A 262 -1.36 -40.69 0.84
CA VAL A 262 -2.75 -41.11 0.68
C VAL A 262 -2.96 -41.81 -0.66
N ASN A 263 -3.80 -42.84 -0.68
CA ASN A 263 -4.22 -43.51 -1.92
C ASN A 263 -5.33 -42.72 -2.64
N GLN A 264 -5.79 -43.22 -3.79
CA GLN A 264 -6.85 -42.60 -4.59
C GLN A 264 -8.21 -42.50 -3.89
N LEU A 265 -8.42 -43.30 -2.84
CA LEU A 265 -9.63 -43.26 -2.00
C LEU A 265 -9.49 -42.27 -0.82
N GLY A 266 -8.39 -41.50 -0.75
CA GLY A 266 -8.10 -40.58 0.34
C GLY A 266 -7.68 -41.25 1.65
N GLN A 267 -7.52 -42.59 1.65
CA GLN A 267 -7.07 -43.32 2.83
C GLN A 267 -5.57 -43.09 3.03
N VAL A 268 -5.19 -42.81 4.28
CA VAL A 268 -3.78 -42.62 4.62
C VAL A 268 -3.09 -43.98 4.71
N VAL A 269 -2.17 -44.23 3.80
CA VAL A 269 -1.42 -45.49 3.71
C VAL A 269 -0.06 -45.42 4.42
N GLN A 270 0.41 -44.21 4.76
CA GLN A 270 1.63 -44.00 5.55
C GLN A 270 1.55 -42.68 6.36
N ARG A 271 1.90 -42.72 7.65
CA ARG A 271 1.85 -41.59 8.63
C ARG A 271 3.11 -41.55 9.51
N PRO A 272 3.35 -40.41 10.17
CA PRO A 272 3.97 -39.23 9.61
C PRO A 272 5.46 -39.44 9.33
N ILE A 273 5.94 -38.89 8.22
CA ILE A 273 7.34 -38.99 7.79
C ILE A 273 7.99 -37.62 7.91
N VAL A 274 9.12 -37.54 8.61
CA VAL A 274 9.95 -36.32 8.70
C VAL A 274 11.24 -36.48 7.88
N ALA A 275 11.48 -37.66 7.31
CA ALA A 275 12.64 -37.94 6.47
C ALA A 275 12.47 -37.42 5.04
N ARG A 276 13.59 -37.00 4.41
CA ARG A 276 13.65 -36.71 2.98
C ARG A 276 13.51 -37.98 2.14
N HIS A 277 14.18 -39.04 2.59
CA HIS A 277 14.13 -40.36 2.00
C HIS A 277 12.95 -41.15 2.56
N ILE A 278 12.01 -41.52 1.69
CA ILE A 278 10.75 -42.17 2.05
C ILE A 278 10.70 -43.55 1.40
N PRO A 279 10.78 -44.64 2.17
CA PRO A 279 10.58 -45.97 1.62
C PRO A 279 9.11 -46.14 1.20
N VAL A 280 8.90 -46.58 -0.05
CA VAL A 280 7.60 -46.86 -0.66
C VAL A 280 7.49 -48.28 -1.25
N HIS A 281 8.51 -49.11 -1.08
CA HIS A 281 8.55 -50.50 -1.59
C HIS A 281 7.36 -51.35 -1.12
N SER A 282 6.80 -51.07 0.07
CA SER A 282 5.66 -51.78 0.64
C SER A 282 4.30 -51.34 0.07
N LEU A 283 4.26 -50.24 -0.69
CA LEU A 283 3.04 -49.75 -1.31
C LEU A 283 2.74 -50.55 -2.59
N PRO A 284 1.50 -50.99 -2.81
CA PRO A 284 1.08 -51.57 -4.07
C PRO A 284 1.30 -50.61 -5.26
N THR A 285 1.54 -51.16 -6.45
CA THR A 285 1.57 -50.41 -7.71
C THR A 285 0.30 -49.56 -7.86
N GLY A 286 0.45 -48.26 -8.13
CA GLY A 286 -0.68 -47.34 -8.19
C GLY A 286 -0.28 -45.88 -8.10
N SER A 287 -1.29 -44.98 -8.12
CA SER A 287 -1.07 -43.54 -7.96
C SER A 287 -1.41 -43.10 -6.53
N TYR A 288 -0.55 -42.26 -5.98
CA TYR A 288 -0.64 -41.77 -4.61
C TYR A 288 -0.43 -40.26 -4.57
N LEU A 289 -0.93 -39.64 -3.52
CA LEU A 289 -0.68 -38.24 -3.21
C LEU A 289 0.15 -38.15 -1.92
N LEU A 290 1.31 -37.53 -2.01
CA LEU A 290 2.08 -37.13 -0.83
C LEU A 290 1.62 -35.73 -0.43
N THR A 291 1.23 -35.57 0.83
CA THR A 291 0.88 -34.26 1.42
C THR A 291 1.86 -33.95 2.55
N LEU A 292 2.56 -32.82 2.44
CA LEU A 292 3.43 -32.28 3.48
C LEU A 292 2.81 -31.06 4.16
N GLU A 293 3.17 -30.85 5.41
CA GLU A 293 2.82 -29.66 6.17
C GLU A 293 4.12 -28.96 6.61
N THR A 294 4.34 -27.74 6.13
CA THR A 294 5.54 -26.96 6.45
C THR A 294 5.51 -26.44 7.88
N ILE A 295 6.67 -26.01 8.41
CA ILE A 295 6.73 -25.29 9.71
C ILE A 295 5.92 -23.98 9.69
N SER A 296 5.70 -23.40 8.51
CA SER A 296 4.89 -22.19 8.31
C SER A 296 3.38 -22.46 8.28
N GLY A 297 2.97 -23.73 8.42
CA GLY A 297 1.56 -24.17 8.39
C GLY A 297 0.98 -24.29 6.98
N GLN A 298 1.82 -24.31 5.94
CA GLN A 298 1.37 -24.52 4.57
C GLN A 298 1.30 -26.01 4.25
N SER A 299 0.13 -26.46 3.77
CA SER A 299 -0.04 -27.82 3.26
C SER A 299 0.25 -27.86 1.75
N ILE A 300 1.17 -28.71 1.33
CA ILE A 300 1.60 -28.86 -0.07
C ILE A 300 1.41 -30.32 -0.46
N SER A 301 0.84 -30.58 -1.65
CA SER A 301 0.63 -31.96 -2.11
C SER A 301 1.20 -32.20 -3.50
N LYS A 302 1.81 -33.37 -3.72
CA LYS A 302 2.33 -33.80 -5.02
C LYS A 302 1.95 -35.24 -5.29
N ARG A 303 1.50 -35.50 -6.52
CA ARG A 303 1.17 -36.86 -6.98
C ARG A 303 2.43 -37.59 -7.39
N PHE A 304 2.51 -38.88 -7.08
CA PHE A 304 3.50 -39.79 -7.65
C PHE A 304 2.87 -41.13 -8.06
N THR A 305 3.60 -41.87 -8.88
CA THR A 305 3.23 -43.20 -9.35
C THR A 305 4.21 -44.21 -8.76
N LYS A 306 3.69 -45.23 -8.08
CA LYS A 306 4.44 -46.41 -7.64
C LYS A 306 4.35 -47.47 -8.74
N HIS A 307 5.51 -47.94 -9.23
CA HIS A 307 5.62 -49.15 -10.04
C HIS A 307 5.98 -50.34 -9.19
#